data_AF-A0A0F7VFA8-F1
#
_entry.id   AF-A0A0F7VFA8-F1
#
_cell.length_a   1.000
_cell.length_b   1.000
_cell.length_c   1.000
_cell.angle_alpha   90.00
_cell.angle_beta   90.00
_cell.angle_gamma   90.00
#
_symmetry.space_group_name_H-M   'P 1'
#
loop_
_entity.id
_entity.type
_entity.pdbx_description
1 polymer ?
#
loop_
_entity_poly.entity_id
_entity_poly.type
_entity_poly.pdbx_seq_one_letter_code
_entity_poly.pdbx_strand_id
1 'polypeptide(L)'
;MIDFLDKTASEFAQHICHLYHGPFVKIKLKADTEYTVSKPLLCKESPYFAAMFESNFIEGQTQTVEMEEIEGVISARSFPAFLQWLYHRRIRFDTVEPEALITAAIELSRWVDMFNVDELETEMADYIARVLLANPKPPTEESPDMDVNTYVLTEQHVRSAGCLPQGHRVRLVIAQASVEGFFEGEY
;
A
#
# COMPACT_ATOMS: atom_id res chain seq x y z
N MET A 1 -2.94 -13.17 7.76
CA MET A 1 -2.43 -14.13 6.74
C MET A 1 -3.55 -15.02 6.22
N ILE A 2 -4.35 -14.49 5.31
CA ILE A 2 -5.27 -15.30 4.51
C ILE A 2 -4.80 -15.15 3.08
N ASP A 3 -4.00 -16.11 2.61
CA ASP A 3 -3.67 -16.17 1.20
C ASP A 3 -4.86 -16.73 0.43
N PHE A 4 -5.53 -15.85 -0.31
CA PHE A 4 -6.65 -16.21 -1.19
C PHE A 4 -6.18 -16.91 -2.46
N LEU A 5 -4.90 -16.74 -2.84
CA LEU A 5 -4.32 -17.26 -4.07
C LEU A 5 -3.88 -18.73 -3.94
N ASP A 6 -3.52 -19.17 -2.73
CA ASP A 6 -3.06 -20.54 -2.44
C ASP A 6 -4.18 -21.49 -1.99
N LYS A 7 -5.44 -21.20 -2.35
CA LYS A 7 -6.61 -22.05 -2.05
C LYS A 7 -6.99 -22.95 -3.20
N THR A 8 -7.40 -24.17 -2.87
CA THR A 8 -8.00 -25.10 -3.83
C THR A 8 -9.34 -24.57 -4.35
N ALA A 9 -9.81 -25.08 -5.49
CA ALA A 9 -11.10 -24.70 -6.06
C ALA A 9 -12.27 -24.91 -5.08
N SER A 10 -12.22 -25.97 -4.26
CA SER A 10 -13.23 -26.26 -3.25
C SER A 10 -13.20 -25.25 -2.09
N GLU A 11 -12.02 -24.94 -1.56
CA GLU A 11 -11.87 -23.92 -0.50
C GLU A 11 -12.30 -22.54 -0.99
N PHE A 12 -11.97 -22.19 -2.24
CA PHE A 12 -12.42 -20.94 -2.84
C PHE A 12 -13.94 -20.88 -2.90
N ALA A 13 -14.60 -21.91 -3.45
CA ALA A 13 -16.05 -21.95 -3.57
C ALA A 13 -16.76 -21.88 -2.21
N GLN A 14 -16.22 -22.55 -1.19
CA GLN A 14 -16.84 -22.63 0.14
C GLN A 14 -16.61 -21.37 0.99
N HIS A 15 -15.41 -20.79 0.95
CA HIS A 15 -14.99 -19.79 1.94
C HIS A 15 -14.63 -18.42 1.37
N ILE A 16 -14.41 -18.31 0.06
CA ILE A 16 -13.92 -17.07 -0.55
C ILE A 16 -14.97 -16.47 -1.48
N CYS A 17 -15.63 -17.31 -2.28
CA CYS A 17 -16.57 -16.89 -3.31
C CYS A 17 -17.61 -15.90 -2.79
N HIS A 18 -18.18 -16.14 -1.61
CA HIS A 18 -19.19 -15.27 -1.02
C HIS A 18 -18.67 -13.85 -0.69
N LEU A 19 -17.36 -13.67 -0.47
CA LEU A 19 -16.77 -12.36 -0.19
C LEU A 19 -16.80 -11.44 -1.41
N TYR A 20 -16.99 -11.96 -2.63
CA TYR A 20 -17.02 -11.14 -3.84
C TYR A 20 -18.44 -10.69 -4.26
N HIS A 21 -19.48 -11.34 -3.74
CA HIS A 21 -20.86 -11.19 -4.25
C HIS A 21 -21.70 -10.14 -3.49
N GLY A 22 -21.09 -9.41 -2.56
CA GLY A 22 -21.74 -8.37 -1.78
C GLY A 22 -22.27 -8.86 -0.41
N PRO A 23 -22.99 -8.00 0.33
CA PRO A 23 -23.45 -6.66 -0.05
C PRO A 23 -22.31 -5.69 -0.34
N PHE A 24 -22.59 -4.65 -1.12
CA PHE A 24 -21.59 -3.66 -1.53
C PHE A 24 -21.72 -2.35 -0.73
N VAL A 25 -20.59 -1.67 -0.53
CA VAL A 25 -20.51 -0.32 0.03
C VAL A 25 -19.98 0.65 -1.02
N LYS A 26 -20.26 1.93 -0.84
CA LYS A 26 -19.77 3.02 -1.67
C LYS A 26 -18.70 3.82 -0.94
N ILE A 27 -17.54 3.97 -1.55
CA ILE A 27 -16.46 4.81 -1.04
C ILE A 27 -16.30 5.98 -2.01
N LYS A 28 -16.58 7.18 -1.52
CA LYS A 28 -16.45 8.43 -2.27
C LYS A 28 -15.16 9.13 -1.89
N LEU A 29 -14.31 9.41 -2.86
CA LEU A 29 -13.14 10.25 -2.70
C LEU A 29 -13.46 11.66 -3.19
N LYS A 30 -12.82 12.67 -2.58
CA LYS A 30 -13.04 14.11 -2.83
C LYS A 30 -13.01 14.56 -4.30
N ALA A 31 -12.38 13.79 -5.19
CA ALA A 31 -12.37 14.03 -6.64
C ALA A 31 -13.66 13.57 -7.37
N ASP A 32 -14.81 13.53 -6.67
CA ASP A 32 -16.09 13.01 -7.17
C ASP A 32 -15.98 11.58 -7.73
N THR A 33 -15.00 10.82 -7.25
CA THR A 33 -14.78 9.45 -7.68
C THR A 33 -15.43 8.51 -6.67
N GLU A 34 -16.44 7.77 -7.12
CA GLU A 34 -17.15 6.78 -6.32
C GLU A 34 -16.72 5.38 -6.72
N TYR A 35 -16.39 4.55 -5.73
CA TYR A 35 -16.08 3.15 -5.91
C TYR A 35 -17.10 2.28 -5.20
N THR A 36 -17.57 1.23 -5.89
CA THR A 36 -18.40 0.19 -5.28
C THR A 36 -17.51 -0.99 -4.90
N VAL A 37 -17.50 -1.33 -3.61
CA VAL A 37 -16.58 -2.32 -3.03
C VAL A 37 -17.37 -3.37 -2.27
N SER A 38 -16.94 -4.63 -2.32
CA SER A 38 -17.57 -5.69 -1.55
C SER A 38 -17.35 -5.47 -0.05
N LYS A 39 -18.43 -5.24 0.70
CA LYS A 39 -18.41 -5.06 2.15
C LYS A 39 -17.75 -6.23 2.87
N PRO A 40 -18.16 -7.51 2.67
CA PRO A 40 -17.56 -8.61 3.42
C PRO A 40 -16.06 -8.76 3.15
N LEU A 41 -15.59 -8.44 1.94
CA LEU A 41 -14.17 -8.44 1.64
C LEU A 41 -13.45 -7.30 2.36
N LEU A 42 -13.98 -6.08 2.24
CA LEU A 42 -13.39 -4.88 2.85
C LEU A 42 -13.32 -4.96 4.39
N CYS A 43 -14.41 -5.33 5.03
CA CYS A 43 -14.50 -5.45 6.49
C CYS A 43 -13.64 -6.62 7.03
N LYS A 44 -13.43 -7.67 6.23
CA LYS A 44 -12.54 -8.78 6.61
C LYS A 44 -11.08 -8.35 6.66
N GLU A 45 -10.65 -7.49 5.75
CA GLU A 45 -9.25 -7.02 5.67
C GLU A 45 -8.96 -5.79 6.51
N SER A 46 -9.99 -5.04 6.92
CA SER A 46 -9.83 -3.80 7.65
C SER A 46 -10.82 -3.71 8.82
N PRO A 47 -10.33 -3.83 10.07
CA PRO A 47 -11.12 -3.58 11.26
C PRO A 47 -11.71 -2.17 11.29
N TYR A 48 -11.05 -1.19 10.67
CA TYR A 48 -11.58 0.16 10.52
C TYR A 48 -12.89 0.14 9.71
N PHE A 49 -12.90 -0.52 8.55
CA PHE A 49 -14.10 -0.61 7.72
C PHE A 49 -15.17 -1.52 8.33
N ALA A 50 -14.79 -2.56 9.07
CA ALA A 50 -15.73 -3.34 9.86
C ALA A 50 -16.44 -2.46 10.89
N ALA A 51 -15.68 -1.72 11.70
CA ALA A 51 -16.22 -0.81 12.70
C ALA A 51 -17.10 0.28 12.08
N MET A 52 -16.77 0.76 10.89
CA MET A 52 -17.56 1.76 10.17
C MET A 52 -18.89 1.17 9.65
N PHE A 53 -18.84 0.13 8.82
CA PHE A 53 -20.01 -0.34 8.06
C PHE A 53 -20.88 -1.37 8.80
N GLU A 54 -20.39 -1.95 9.90
CA GLU A 54 -21.16 -2.87 10.76
C GLU A 54 -21.71 -2.18 12.01
N SER A 55 -21.45 -0.87 12.18
CA SER A 55 -22.01 -0.07 13.26
C SER A 55 -23.43 0.43 12.98
N ASN A 56 -24.01 1.08 14.00
CA ASN A 56 -25.25 1.83 13.88
C ASN A 56 -25.06 3.29 13.43
N PHE A 57 -23.84 3.70 13.05
CA PHE A 57 -23.58 5.05 12.52
C PHE A 57 -24.16 5.21 11.10
N ILE A 58 -24.15 6.43 10.57
CA ILE A 58 -24.81 6.75 9.30
C ILE A 58 -24.18 5.97 8.13
N GLU A 59 -22.88 5.69 8.19
CA GLU A 59 -22.13 4.90 7.22
C GLU A 59 -22.61 3.44 7.22
N GLY A 60 -22.87 2.88 8.42
CA GLY A 60 -23.45 1.55 8.59
C GLY A 60 -24.91 1.46 8.13
N GLN A 61 -25.66 2.57 8.13
CA GLN A 61 -27.04 2.60 7.62
C GLN A 61 -27.10 2.81 6.11
N THR A 62 -26.29 3.74 5.60
CA THR A 62 -26.27 4.15 4.18
C THR A 62 -25.36 3.29 3.32
N GLN A 63 -24.49 2.48 3.93
CA GLN A 63 -23.44 1.70 3.27
C GLN A 63 -22.57 2.58 2.35
N THR A 64 -22.36 3.84 2.76
CA THR A 64 -21.62 4.86 2.01
C THR A 64 -20.73 5.64 2.95
N VAL A 65 -19.50 5.93 2.54
CA VAL A 65 -18.59 6.84 3.24
C VAL A 65 -17.96 7.82 2.25
N GLU A 66 -17.80 9.06 2.70
CA GLU A 66 -17.02 10.08 2.02
C GLU A 66 -15.69 10.28 2.75
N MET A 67 -14.58 10.15 2.03
CA MET A 67 -13.24 10.28 2.57
C MET A 67 -12.61 11.59 2.11
N GLU A 68 -12.22 12.40 3.08
CA GLU A 68 -11.48 13.63 2.83
C GLU A 68 -10.06 13.32 2.37
N GLU A 69 -9.54 14.16 1.47
CA GLU A 69 -8.13 14.07 1.09
C GLU A 69 -7.23 14.41 2.28
N ILE A 70 -6.31 13.51 2.58
CA ILE A 70 -5.28 13.66 3.58
C ILE A 70 -3.95 13.62 2.84
N GLU A 71 -3.22 14.72 2.89
CA GLU A 71 -1.99 14.92 2.11
C GLU A 71 -0.99 13.76 2.32
N GLY A 72 -0.67 13.10 1.20
CA GLY A 72 0.25 11.97 1.15
C GLY A 72 -0.26 10.67 1.80
N VAL A 73 -1.54 10.61 2.22
CA VAL A 73 -2.20 9.38 2.69
C VAL A 73 -3.30 8.99 1.72
N ILE A 74 -4.26 9.90 1.50
CA ILE A 74 -5.38 9.73 0.57
C ILE A 74 -5.00 10.41 -0.72
N SER A 75 -4.45 9.66 -1.67
CA SER A 75 -4.19 10.13 -3.02
C SER A 75 -5.10 9.44 -4.03
N ALA A 76 -5.27 10.06 -5.20
CA ALA A 76 -6.07 9.50 -6.30
C ALA A 76 -5.56 8.13 -6.79
N ARG A 77 -4.31 7.76 -6.46
CA ARG A 77 -3.69 6.48 -6.85
C ARG A 77 -3.66 5.43 -5.73
N SER A 78 -3.63 5.84 -4.46
CA SER A 78 -3.56 4.88 -3.33
C SER A 78 -4.77 3.96 -3.30
N PHE A 79 -5.96 4.51 -3.49
CA PHE A 79 -7.19 3.74 -3.36
C PHE A 79 -7.40 2.73 -4.50
N PRO A 80 -7.21 3.07 -5.79
CA PRO A 80 -7.18 2.07 -6.86
C PRO A 80 -6.16 0.95 -6.63
N ALA A 81 -4.95 1.27 -6.15
CA ALA A 81 -3.93 0.27 -5.84
C ALA A 81 -4.38 -0.64 -4.68
N PHE A 82 -4.97 -0.08 -3.63
CA PHE A 82 -5.59 -0.84 -2.54
C PHE A 82 -6.72 -1.75 -3.03
N LEU A 83 -7.61 -1.27 -3.91
CA LEU A 83 -8.66 -2.10 -4.50
C LEU A 83 -8.09 -3.26 -5.31
N GLN A 84 -7.07 -2.99 -6.13
CA GLN A 84 -6.42 -4.05 -6.90
C GLN A 84 -5.84 -5.12 -5.97
N TRP A 85 -5.15 -4.71 -4.89
CA TRP A 85 -4.65 -5.64 -3.89
C TRP A 85 -5.77 -6.40 -3.17
N LEU A 86 -6.82 -5.71 -2.75
CA LEU A 86 -7.94 -6.29 -2.02
C LEU A 86 -8.56 -7.46 -2.79
N TYR A 87 -8.71 -7.31 -4.12
CA TYR A 87 -9.33 -8.31 -4.98
C TYR A 87 -8.35 -9.34 -5.56
N HIS A 88 -7.12 -8.94 -5.90
CA HIS A 88 -6.16 -9.78 -6.64
C HIS A 88 -4.92 -10.18 -5.82
N ARG A 89 -4.72 -9.60 -4.63
CA ARG A 89 -3.51 -9.75 -3.78
C ARG A 89 -2.22 -9.44 -4.53
N ARG A 90 -2.32 -8.50 -5.47
CA ARG A 90 -1.21 -8.01 -6.29
C ARG A 90 -1.45 -6.56 -6.65
N ILE A 91 -0.38 -5.79 -6.70
CA ILE A 91 -0.42 -4.38 -7.08
C ILE A 91 0.42 -4.17 -8.34
N ARG A 92 -0.10 -3.34 -9.24
CA ARG A 92 0.59 -2.80 -10.40
C ARG A 92 0.31 -1.31 -10.44
N PHE A 93 1.33 -0.52 -10.18
CA PHE A 93 1.24 0.92 -10.31
C PHE A 93 1.28 1.33 -11.78
N ASP A 94 0.60 2.44 -12.12
CA ASP A 94 0.50 2.94 -13.50
C ASP A 94 1.79 3.62 -13.99
N THR A 95 2.77 3.83 -13.10
CA THR A 95 4.06 4.45 -13.41
C THR A 95 5.17 3.40 -13.49
N VAL A 96 6.17 3.67 -14.32
CA VAL A 96 7.40 2.87 -14.43
C VAL A 96 8.63 3.58 -13.87
N GLU A 97 8.51 4.88 -13.58
CA GLU A 97 9.62 5.68 -13.05
C GLU A 97 9.96 5.24 -11.61
N PRO A 98 11.21 4.86 -11.30
CA PRO A 98 11.59 4.32 -9.99
C PRO A 98 11.19 5.21 -8.81
N GLU A 99 11.45 6.52 -8.92
CA GLU A 99 11.07 7.49 -7.89
C GLU A 99 9.55 7.52 -7.66
N ALA A 100 8.77 7.49 -8.75
CA ALA A 100 7.32 7.52 -8.68
C ALA A 100 6.73 6.20 -8.14
N LEU A 101 7.40 5.07 -8.41
CA LEU A 101 7.07 3.77 -7.84
C LEU A 101 7.26 3.76 -6.32
N ILE A 102 8.39 4.30 -5.83
CA ILE A 102 8.65 4.43 -4.39
C ILE A 102 7.61 5.36 -3.75
N THR A 103 7.30 6.49 -4.39
CA THR A 103 6.24 7.39 -3.93
C THR A 103 4.90 6.67 -3.81
N ALA A 104 4.47 5.93 -4.83
CA ALA A 104 3.20 5.23 -4.82
C ALA A 104 3.14 4.13 -3.74
N ALA A 105 4.25 3.41 -3.52
CA ALA A 105 4.36 2.42 -2.46
C ALA A 105 4.28 3.05 -1.05
N ILE A 106 4.91 4.20 -0.83
CA ILE A 106 4.82 4.95 0.44
C ILE A 106 3.40 5.48 0.65
N GLU A 107 2.78 6.08 -0.36
CA GLU A 107 1.39 6.57 -0.30
C GLU A 107 0.41 5.44 0.04
N LEU A 108 0.56 4.27 -0.60
CA LEU A 108 -0.25 3.10 -0.27
C LEU A 108 0.01 2.59 1.15
N SER A 109 1.27 2.57 1.59
CA SER A 109 1.63 2.17 2.96
C SER A 109 0.96 3.06 4.01
N ARG A 110 0.97 4.37 3.78
CA ARG A 110 0.29 5.33 4.66
C ARG A 110 -1.23 5.14 4.66
N TRP A 111 -1.81 4.84 3.49
CA TRP A 111 -3.23 4.52 3.37
C TRP A 111 -3.61 3.31 4.22
N VAL A 112 -2.91 2.18 4.02
CA VAL A 112 -3.24 0.90 4.68
C VAL A 112 -3.04 0.95 6.19
N ASP A 113 -2.02 1.68 6.65
CA ASP A 113 -1.80 1.96 8.07
C ASP A 113 -2.97 2.73 8.68
N MET A 114 -3.47 3.76 7.99
CA MET A 114 -4.59 4.56 8.49
C MET A 114 -5.88 3.75 8.63
N PHE A 115 -6.05 2.73 7.78
CA PHE A 115 -7.21 1.85 7.76
C PHE A 115 -6.97 0.49 8.44
N ASN A 116 -5.85 0.32 9.15
CA ASN A 116 -5.46 -0.91 9.85
C ASN A 116 -5.50 -2.16 8.94
N VAL A 117 -4.82 -2.11 7.81
CA VAL A 117 -4.63 -3.25 6.91
C VAL A 117 -3.18 -3.72 7.01
N ASP A 118 -2.94 -4.69 7.89
CA ASP A 118 -1.59 -5.09 8.33
C ASP A 118 -0.79 -5.84 7.24
N GLU A 119 -1.44 -6.52 6.30
CA GLU A 119 -0.74 -7.40 5.35
C GLU A 119 0.14 -6.66 4.33
N LEU A 120 -0.11 -5.37 4.07
CA LEU A 120 0.57 -4.63 3.00
C LEU A 120 1.92 -4.02 3.40
N GLU A 121 2.19 -3.85 4.70
CA GLU A 121 3.42 -3.23 5.19
C GLU A 121 4.67 -3.94 4.67
N THR A 122 4.71 -5.27 4.79
CA THR A 122 5.87 -6.07 4.35
C THR A 122 5.98 -6.10 2.83
N GLU A 123 4.86 -6.27 2.13
CA GLU A 123 4.82 -6.32 0.67
C GLU A 123 5.35 -5.02 0.05
N MET A 124 4.99 -3.87 0.63
CA MET A 124 5.46 -2.56 0.17
C MET A 124 6.93 -2.32 0.50
N ALA A 125 7.42 -2.78 1.66
CA ALA A 125 8.84 -2.69 1.99
C ALA A 125 9.70 -3.51 1.01
N ASP A 126 9.30 -4.74 0.73
CA ASP A 126 9.99 -5.62 -0.22
C ASP A 126 9.88 -5.09 -1.66
N TYR A 127 8.76 -4.45 -2.01
CA TYR A 127 8.60 -3.77 -3.29
C TYR A 127 9.61 -2.62 -3.44
N ILE A 128 9.71 -1.75 -2.43
CA ILE A 128 10.66 -0.63 -2.43
C ILE A 128 12.10 -1.13 -2.51
N ALA A 129 12.46 -2.14 -1.71
CA ALA A 129 13.80 -2.75 -1.76
C ALA A 129 14.16 -3.23 -3.18
N ARG A 130 13.22 -3.90 -3.86
CA ARG A 130 13.43 -4.34 -5.25
C ARG A 130 13.60 -3.19 -6.23
N VAL A 131 12.85 -2.10 -6.07
CA VAL A 131 13.01 -0.92 -6.93
C VAL A 131 14.39 -0.29 -6.72
N LEU A 132 14.86 -0.19 -5.48
CA LEU A 132 16.19 0.34 -5.16
C LEU A 132 17.31 -0.54 -5.76
N LEU A 133 17.26 -1.86 -5.51
CA LEU A 133 18.25 -2.81 -6.02
C LEU A 133 18.29 -2.88 -7.56
N ALA A 134 17.15 -2.68 -8.23
CA ALA A 134 17.08 -2.69 -9.68
C ALA A 134 17.60 -1.39 -10.33
N ASN A 135 17.79 -0.32 -9.56
CA ASN A 135 18.22 0.99 -10.05
C ASN A 135 19.45 1.52 -9.29
N PRO A 136 20.58 0.79 -9.32
CA PRO A 136 21.81 1.23 -8.68
C PRO A 136 22.35 2.49 -9.37
N LYS A 137 23.10 3.30 -8.62
CA LYS A 137 23.80 4.47 -9.17
C LYS A 137 24.66 4.07 -10.40
N PRO A 138 24.61 4.82 -11.52
CA PRO A 138 25.48 4.58 -12.65
C PRO A 138 26.95 4.85 -12.26
N PRO A 139 27.90 3.99 -12.69
CA PRO A 139 29.33 4.21 -12.42
C PRO A 139 29.78 5.48 -13.12
N THR A 140 29.95 6.57 -12.37
CA THR A 140 30.44 7.85 -12.87
C THR A 140 31.72 8.19 -12.13
N GLU A 141 32.76 8.59 -12.89
CA GLU A 141 34.14 8.78 -12.40
C GLU A 141 34.30 9.94 -11.39
N GLU A 142 33.27 10.76 -11.16
CA GLU A 142 33.39 12.05 -10.47
C GLU A 142 32.69 12.17 -9.10
N SER A 143 32.14 11.09 -8.53
CA SER A 143 31.63 11.14 -7.14
C SER A 143 31.79 9.81 -6.39
N PRO A 144 32.93 9.61 -5.70
CA PRO A 144 33.15 8.43 -4.86
C PRO A 144 32.18 8.33 -3.68
N ASP A 145 31.57 9.45 -3.26
CA ASP A 145 30.97 9.58 -1.92
C ASP A 145 29.42 9.68 -1.90
N MET A 146 28.71 9.22 -2.94
CA MET A 146 27.24 9.10 -2.86
C MET A 146 26.82 7.64 -2.98
N ASP A 147 26.12 7.17 -1.94
CA ASP A 147 25.61 5.82 -1.71
C ASP A 147 24.87 5.27 -2.94
N VAL A 148 25.27 4.08 -3.38
CA VAL A 148 24.72 3.35 -4.54
C VAL A 148 23.20 3.21 -4.47
N ASN A 149 22.64 3.18 -3.26
CA ASN A 149 21.23 2.90 -2.99
C ASN A 149 20.35 4.16 -2.89
N THR A 150 20.95 5.35 -2.86
CA THR A 150 20.22 6.62 -2.71
C THR A 150 19.87 7.30 -4.02
N TYR A 151 20.35 6.79 -5.17
CA TYR A 151 20.21 7.47 -6.46
C TYR A 151 18.75 7.78 -6.84
N VAL A 152 17.83 6.85 -6.54
CA VAL A 152 16.39 7.00 -6.80
C VAL A 152 15.60 7.47 -5.58
N LEU A 153 16.27 7.77 -4.46
CA LEU A 153 15.65 8.29 -3.25
C LEU A 153 15.72 9.81 -3.23
N THR A 154 14.59 10.43 -2.94
CA THR A 154 14.45 11.87 -2.79
C THR A 154 14.25 12.24 -1.32
N GLU A 155 14.54 13.49 -0.96
CA GLU A 155 14.22 14.02 0.36
C GLU A 155 12.72 13.84 0.70
N GLN A 156 11.85 13.93 -0.31
CA GLN A 156 10.42 13.75 -0.15
C GLN A 156 10.06 12.31 0.25
N HIS A 157 10.77 11.31 -0.25
CA HIS A 157 10.57 9.91 0.18
C HIS A 157 10.92 9.73 1.66
N VAL A 158 12.05 10.29 2.11
CA VAL A 158 12.46 10.24 3.52
C VAL A 158 11.44 10.94 4.41
N ARG A 159 11.01 12.14 4.04
CA ARG A 159 9.98 12.90 4.78
C ARG A 159 8.66 12.14 4.83
N SER A 160 8.20 11.60 3.70
CA SER A 160 6.92 10.88 3.62
C SER A 160 6.93 9.57 4.39
N ALA A 161 8.04 8.80 4.33
CA ALA A 161 8.22 7.59 5.12
C ALA A 161 8.34 7.89 6.62
N GLY A 162 8.85 9.07 6.99
CA GLY A 162 8.89 9.55 8.37
C GLY A 162 7.51 9.74 9.00
N CYS A 163 6.44 9.89 8.21
CA CYS A 163 5.06 9.95 8.68
C CYS A 163 4.47 8.57 9.04
N LEU A 164 5.15 7.48 8.71
CA LEU A 164 4.73 6.13 9.12
C LEU A 164 5.09 5.85 10.59
N PRO A 165 4.35 4.97 11.27
CA PRO A 165 4.62 4.58 12.66
C PRO A 165 6.06 4.15 12.89
N GLN A 166 6.54 4.31 14.12
CA GLN A 166 7.87 3.81 14.49
C GLN A 166 7.90 2.28 14.37
N GLY A 167 8.94 1.76 13.71
CA GLY A 167 9.11 0.33 13.45
C GLY A 167 8.45 -0.16 12.16
N HIS A 168 7.71 0.71 11.45
CA HIS A 168 7.10 0.34 10.17
C HIS A 168 8.17 -0.05 9.14
N ARG A 169 8.02 -1.19 8.46
CA ARG A 169 9.03 -1.78 7.56
C ARG A 169 9.39 -0.88 6.40
N VAL A 170 8.42 -0.18 5.81
CA VAL A 170 8.71 0.83 4.77
C VAL A 170 9.58 1.98 5.30
N ARG A 171 9.39 2.39 6.55
CA ARG A 171 10.24 3.40 7.17
C ARG A 171 11.65 2.85 7.41
N LEU A 172 11.76 1.59 7.83
CA LEU A 172 13.04 0.92 8.04
C LEU A 172 13.82 0.77 6.74
N VAL A 173 13.20 0.28 5.66
CA VAL A 173 13.90 0.08 4.37
C VAL A 173 14.37 1.39 3.77
N ILE A 174 13.58 2.47 3.87
CA ILE A 174 13.99 3.80 3.40
C ILE A 174 15.15 4.33 4.25
N ALA A 175 15.08 4.18 5.58
CA ALA A 175 16.17 4.59 6.47
C ALA A 175 17.45 3.79 6.21
N GLN A 176 17.34 2.48 6.01
CA GLN A 176 18.45 1.59 5.69
C GLN A 176 19.09 1.93 4.34
N ALA A 177 18.29 2.17 3.31
CA ALA A 177 18.76 2.60 2.00
C ALA A 177 19.37 4.01 1.99
N SER A 178 19.17 4.79 3.06
CA SER A 178 19.78 6.11 3.24
C SER A 178 21.12 6.05 4.01
N VAL A 179 21.57 4.85 4.40
CA VAL A 179 22.83 4.61 5.11
C VAL A 179 23.74 3.74 4.24
N GLU A 180 25.00 4.16 4.15
CA GLU A 180 26.02 3.54 3.29
C GLU A 180 26.17 2.03 3.52
N GLY A 181 26.22 1.25 2.42
CA GLY A 181 26.62 -0.16 2.41
C GLY A 181 25.53 -1.17 2.81
N PHE A 182 24.27 -0.77 3.02
CA PHE A 182 23.25 -1.68 3.55
C PHE A 182 22.91 -2.87 2.63
N PHE A 183 22.84 -2.65 1.32
CA PHE A 183 22.54 -3.71 0.36
C PHE A 183 23.79 -4.50 -0.11
N GLU A 184 24.97 -4.21 0.45
CA GLU A 184 26.22 -4.92 0.09
C GLU A 184 26.41 -6.24 0.88
N GLY A 185 25.52 -6.54 1.83
CA GLY A 185 25.54 -7.77 2.62
C GLY A 185 24.18 -8.48 2.66
N GLU A 186 24.12 -9.63 1.98
CA GLU A 186 23.03 -10.62 1.95
C GLU A 186 21.82 -10.33 1.05
N TYR A 187 21.87 -10.90 -0.16
CA TYR A 187 20.83 -11.76 -0.76
C TYR A 187 21.48 -12.82 -1.67
#